data_AF-A0A438DMB2-F1
#
_entry.id   AF-A0A438DMB2-F1
#
_cell.length_a   1.000
_cell.length_b   1.000
_cell.length_c   1.000
_cell.angle_alpha   90.00
_cell.angle_beta   90.00
_cell.angle_gamma   90.00
#
_symmetry.space_group_name_H-M   'P 1'
#
loop_
_entity.id
_entity.type
_entity.pdbx_description
1 polymer ?
#
loop_
_entity_poly.entity_id
_entity_poly.type
_entity_poly.pdbx_seq_one_letter_code
_entity_poly.pdbx_strand_id
1 'polypeptide(L)'
;MSTDLSKQVKLGFLAGLVPRVKSMAFERILFRATRGNVFLRQSAVEDPVTDPVSGEKLPLKHGSSFLMDAEEKLHPWHSGMAL
;
A
#
# COMPACT_ATOMS: atom_id res chain seq x y z
N MET A 1 19.65 14.13 -16.41
CA MET A 1 19.27 13.97 -14.98
C MET A 1 19.67 12.56 -14.56
N SER A 2 20.86 12.39 -13.97
CA SER A 2 21.30 11.09 -13.44
C SER A 2 20.65 10.88 -12.07
N THR A 3 19.63 10.03 -12.02
CA THR A 3 19.04 9.59 -10.74
C THR A 3 20.03 8.63 -10.08
N ASP A 4 20.68 9.11 -9.03
CA ASP A 4 21.52 8.29 -8.15
C ASP A 4 20.66 7.23 -7.44
N LEU A 5 20.79 5.98 -7.89
CA LEU A 5 20.07 4.80 -7.36
C LEU A 5 20.49 4.45 -5.91
N SER A 6 21.53 5.11 -5.39
CA SER A 6 22.07 4.89 -4.05
C SER A 6 21.20 5.52 -2.95
N LYS A 7 20.28 6.43 -3.29
CA LYS A 7 19.36 7.03 -2.33
C LYS A 7 18.20 6.09 -2.08
N GLN A 8 18.28 5.35 -0.98
CA GLN A 8 17.17 4.58 -0.46
C GLN A 8 15.97 5.52 -0.21
N VAL A 9 14.96 5.45 -1.07
CA VAL A 9 13.73 6.21 -0.92
C VAL A 9 12.95 5.60 0.24
N LYS A 10 12.82 6.35 1.34
CA LYS A 10 11.90 6.00 2.43
C LYS A 10 10.49 6.40 1.99
N LEU A 11 9.66 5.40 1.72
CA LEU A 11 8.26 5.59 1.41
C LEU A 11 7.49 5.66 2.75
N GLY A 12 6.90 6.81 3.06
CA GLY A 12 6.14 6.99 4.31
C GLY A 12 4.85 6.16 4.30
N PHE A 13 3.97 6.41 3.33
CA PHE A 13 2.80 5.57 3.09
C PHE A 13 2.36 5.70 1.63
N LEU A 14 1.61 4.72 1.13
CA LEU A 14 0.92 4.75 -0.15
C LEU A 14 -0.58 4.76 0.08
N ALA A 15 -1.32 5.56 -0.66
CA ALA A 15 -2.78 5.53 -0.65
C ALA A 15 -3.32 5.42 -2.08
N GLY A 16 -4.51 4.84 -2.23
CA GLY A 16 -5.14 4.71 -3.54
C GLY A 16 -6.52 4.07 -3.50
N LEU A 17 -7.05 3.80 -4.70
CA LEU A 17 -8.32 3.12 -4.91
C LEU A 17 -8.08 1.76 -5.56
N VAL A 18 -8.74 0.72 -5.03
CA VAL A 18 -8.77 -0.61 -5.65
C VAL A 18 -10.22 -1.01 -5.89
N PRO A 19 -10.58 -1.62 -7.04
CA PRO A 19 -11.92 -2.15 -7.23
C PRO A 19 -12.29 -3.13 -6.11
N ARG A 20 -13.49 -3.01 -5.54
CA ARG A 20 -13.94 -3.79 -4.37
C ARG A 20 -13.79 -5.30 -4.58
N VAL A 21 -14.10 -5.77 -5.79
CA VAL A 21 -13.99 -7.18 -6.19
C VAL A 21 -12.54 -7.69 -6.24
N LYS A 22 -11.57 -6.77 -6.34
CA LYS A 22 -10.12 -7.08 -6.38
C LYS A 22 -9.43 -6.85 -5.02
N SER A 23 -10.10 -6.27 -4.02
CA SER A 23 -9.49 -5.92 -2.73
C SER A 23 -8.78 -7.10 -2.05
N MET A 24 -9.43 -8.26 -1.99
CA MET A 24 -8.84 -9.47 -1.37
C MET A 24 -7.62 -9.99 -2.12
N ALA A 25 -7.62 -9.90 -3.46
CA ALA A 25 -6.48 -10.34 -4.27
C ALA A 25 -5.30 -9.37 -4.09
N PHE A 26 -5.58 -8.07 -4.04
CA PHE A 26 -4.60 -7.03 -3.81
C PHE A 26 -3.89 -7.19 -2.46
N GLU A 27 -4.65 -7.40 -1.37
CA GLU A 27 -4.09 -7.64 -0.04
C GLU A 27 -3.15 -8.85 -0.01
N ARG A 28 -3.56 -9.97 -0.62
CA ARG A 28 -2.73 -11.19 -0.70
C ARG A 28 -1.43 -10.95 -1.48
N ILE A 29 -1.48 -10.16 -2.55
CA ILE A 29 -0.29 -9.82 -3.34
C ILE A 29 0.65 -8.96 -2.50
N LEU A 30 0.14 -7.91 -1.84
CA LEU A 30 0.94 -7.06 -0.97
C LEU A 30 1.62 -7.85 0.15
N PHE A 31 0.85 -8.66 0.87
CA PHE A 31 1.39 -9.49 1.95
C PHE A 31 2.53 -10.39 1.48
N ARG A 32 2.39 -11.03 0.32
CA ARG A 32 3.42 -11.92 -0.23
C ARG A 32 4.64 -11.15 -0.72
N ALA A 33 4.42 -10.05 -1.45
CA ALA A 33 5.50 -9.22 -2.00
C ALA A 33 6.37 -8.61 -0.89
N THR A 34 5.76 -8.23 0.23
CA THR A 34 6.45 -7.62 1.37
C THR A 34 6.78 -8.61 2.48
N ARG A 35 6.44 -9.90 2.29
CA ARG A 35 6.60 -10.97 3.29
C ARG A 35 6.00 -10.60 4.65
N GLY A 36 4.84 -9.94 4.63
CA GLY A 36 4.10 -9.51 5.82
C GLY A 36 4.58 -8.21 6.48
N ASN A 37 5.54 -7.48 5.90
CA ASN A 37 6.06 -6.22 6.48
C ASN A 37 5.28 -4.97 6.03
N VAL A 38 3.96 -5.08 5.84
CA VAL A 38 3.09 -3.94 5.51
C VAL A 38 1.85 -3.94 6.37
N PHE A 39 1.44 -2.75 6.75
CA PHE A 39 0.16 -2.51 7.39
C PHE A 39 -0.81 -1.91 6.37
N LEU A 40 -1.97 -2.53 6.18
CA LEU A 40 -2.99 -2.11 5.21
C LEU A 40 -4.27 -1.72 5.94
N ARG A 41 -4.79 -0.52 5.68
CA ARG A 41 -6.15 -0.11 6.05
C ARG A 41 -7.00 0.05 4.81
N GLN A 42 -8.23 -0.45 4.85
CA GLN A 42 -9.19 -0.33 3.75
C GLN A 42 -10.52 0.20 4.26
N SER A 43 -11.17 1.05 3.47
CA SER A 43 -12.58 1.41 3.68
C SER A 43 -13.35 1.37 2.37
N ALA A 44 -14.67 1.14 2.45
CA ALA A 44 -15.53 1.24 1.28
C ALA A 44 -15.63 2.71 0.86
N VAL A 45 -15.68 2.95 -0.45
CA VAL A 45 -15.97 4.29 -0.97
C VAL A 45 -17.46 4.38 -1.28
N GLU A 46 -18.12 5.29 -0.58
CA GLU A 46 -19.56 5.48 -0.67
C GLU A 46 -19.94 6.41 -1.82
N ASP A 47 -19.14 7.45 -2.08
CA ASP A 47 -19.38 8.43 -3.14
C ASP A 47 -18.81 8.01 -4.51
N PRO A 48 -19.36 8.51 -5.63
CA PRO A 48 -18.82 8.24 -6.96
C PRO A 48 -17.45 8.89 -7.10
N VAL A 49 -16.50 8.17 -7.70
CA VAL A 49 -15.15 8.69 -7.97
C VAL A 49 -15.00 8.87 -9.47
N THR A 50 -14.53 10.05 -9.89
CA THR A 50 -14.17 10.28 -11.29
C THR A 50 -12.77 9.74 -11.54
N ASP A 51 -12.61 8.89 -12.56
CA ASP A 51 -11.29 8.46 -13.00
C ASP A 51 -10.53 9.67 -13.59
N PRO A 52 -9.35 10.05 -13.06
CA PRO A 52 -8.60 11.19 -13.55
C PRO A 52 -8.04 11.01 -14.97
N VAL A 53 -7.97 9.78 -15.50
CA VAL A 53 -7.45 9.51 -16.84
C VAL A 53 -8.55 9.59 -17.90
N SER A 54 -9.66 8.87 -17.72
CA SER A 54 -10.77 8.82 -18.69
C SER A 54 -11.85 9.89 -18.46
N GLY A 55 -11.95 10.45 -17.26
CA GLY A 55 -13.05 11.33 -16.85
C GLY A 55 -14.36 10.59 -16.55
N GLU A 56 -14.38 9.25 -16.59
CA GLU A 56 -15.57 8.45 -16.31
C GLU A 56 -15.90 8.45 -14.80
N LYS A 57 -17.19 8.56 -14.46
CA LYS A 57 -17.65 8.39 -13.08
C LYS A 57 -17.79 6.90 -12.77
N LEU A 58 -16.94 6.41 -11.87
CA LEU A 58 -17.08 5.07 -11.32
C LEU A 58 -18.33 5.03 -10.42
N PRO A 59 -19.24 4.06 -10.63
CA PRO A 59 -20.47 3.97 -9.86
C PRO A 59 -20.21 3.72 -8.36
N LEU A 60 -21.12 4.23 -7.54
CA LEU A 60 -21.16 4.04 -6.07
C LEU A 60 -20.87 2.57 -5.72
N LYS A 61 -20.06 2.29 -4.69
CA LYS A 61 -19.70 0.94 -4.18
C LYS A 61 -18.69 0.10 -4.98
N HIS A 62 -18.13 0.60 -6.06
CA HIS A 62 -17.21 -0.21 -6.89
C HIS A 62 -15.75 -0.15 -6.44
N GLY A 63 -15.39 0.80 -5.57
CA GLY A 63 -14.03 0.99 -5.05
C GLY A 63 -13.91 0.73 -3.55
N SER A 64 -12.72 0.33 -3.12
CA SER A 64 -12.25 0.47 -1.74
C SER A 64 -11.03 1.40 -1.76
N SER A 65 -11.03 2.41 -0.91
CA SER A 65 -9.81 3.16 -0.65
C SER A 65 -8.88 2.29 0.20
N PHE A 66 -7.58 2.47 0.00
CA PHE A 66 -6.58 1.82 0.83
C PHE A 66 -5.49 2.80 1.23
N LEU A 67 -4.91 2.55 2.40
CA LEU A 67 -3.67 3.15 2.87
C LEU A 67 -2.74 2.02 3.30
N MET A 68 -1.55 1.99 2.70
CA MET A 68 -0.48 1.04 2.95
C MET A 68 0.68 1.77 3.61
N ASP A 69 1.05 1.33 4.80
CA ASP A 69 2.26 1.76 5.49
C ASP A 69 3.25 0.60 5.46
N ALA A 70 4.52 0.89 5.15
CA ALA A 70 5.58 -0.11 5.19
C ALA A 70 6.17 -0.10 6.60
N GLU A 71 6.14 -1.24 7.28
CA GLU A 71 6.80 -1.33 8.58
C GLU A 71 8.31 -1.27 8.34
N GLU A 72 8.90 -0.07 8.47
CA GLU A 72 10.34 0.09 8.53
C GLU A 72 10.77 -0.64 9.80
N LYS A 73 11.35 -1.84 9.64
CA LYS A 73 11.89 -2.64 10.75
C LYS A 73 12.64 -1.70 11.70
N LEU A 74 12.04 -1.39 12.84
CA LEU A 74 12.77 -0.88 13.97
C LEU A 74 13.90 -1.88 14.19
N HIS A 75 15.13 -1.39 14.07
CA HIS A 75 16.35 -2.17 14.23
C HIS A 75 16.19 -3.11 15.45
N PRO A 76 16.48 -4.42 15.29
CA PRO A 76 16.31 -5.37 16.37
C PRO A 76 17.29 -5.02 17.48
N TRP A 77 16.77 -4.52 18.60
CA TRP A 77 17.53 -4.47 19.83
C TRP A 77 17.57 -5.90 20.43
N HIS A 78 18.79 -6.39 20.57
CA HIS A 78 19.27 -7.57 21.32
C HIS A 78 19.19 -8.95 20.63
N SER A 79 20.34 -9.40 20.11
CA SER A 79 20.94 -10.65 20.60
C SER A 79 22.44 -10.65 20.27
N GLY A 80 23.20 -10.03 21.16
CA GLY A 80 24.66 -10.04 21.19
C GLY A 80 25.14 -10.53 22.55
N MET A 81 24.61 -11.67 23.00
CA MET A 81 25.28 -12.55 23.95
C MET A 81 25.41 -13.90 23.26
N ALA A 82 26.47 -14.02 22.46
CA ALA A 82 26.99 -15.30 22.00
C ALA A 82 28.37 -15.45 22.64
N LEU A 83 28.42 -16.33 23.65
CA LEU A 83 29.57 -16.92 24.35
C LEU A 83 30.52 -15.97 25.10
#